data_AF-A0A2V6Y573-F1
#
_entry.id   AF-A0A2V6Y573-F1
#
_cell.length_a   1.000
_cell.length_b   1.000
_cell.length_c   1.000
_cell.angle_alpha   90.00
_cell.angle_beta   90.00
_cell.angle_gamma   90.00
#
_symmetry.space_group_name_H-M   'P 1'
#
loop_
_entity.id
_entity.type
_entity.pdbx_description
1 polymer ?
#
loop_
_entity_poly.entity_id
_entity_poly.type
_entity_poly.pdbx_seq_one_letter_code
_entity_poly.pdbx_strand_id
1 'polypeptide(L)'
;MKKARGYIYPEWEFAAQQDPEFVEAYNKLYELGLGEGRHVSVKVREFVAIALLAFRGAEKSALVAHMQRAIRAGATREELFEVLATCMVPGGAPTFHRGVSALLEVDAK
;
A
#
# COMPACT_ATOMS: atom_id res chain seq x y z
N MET A 1 -4.04 -10.30 10.60
CA MET A 1 -3.99 -9.78 9.20
C MET A 1 -5.26 -9.12 8.68
N LYS A 2 -6.32 -9.88 8.37
CA LYS A 2 -7.47 -9.38 7.58
C LYS A 2 -8.18 -8.19 8.25
N LYS A 3 -8.35 -8.23 9.57
CA LYS A 3 -8.95 -7.12 10.35
C LYS A 3 -8.10 -5.84 10.35
N ALA A 4 -6.77 -5.95 10.37
CA ALA A 4 -5.86 -4.81 10.41
C ALA A 4 -5.63 -4.18 9.02
N ARG A 5 -5.60 -5.00 7.96
CA ARG A 5 -5.30 -4.56 6.59
C ARG A 5 -6.53 -4.29 5.73
N GLY A 6 -7.64 -4.96 6.02
CA GLY A 6 -8.84 -5.00 5.18
C GLY A 6 -8.76 -6.00 4.01
N TYR A 7 -7.62 -6.68 3.83
CA TYR A 7 -7.39 -7.71 2.82
C TYR A 7 -6.34 -8.73 3.31
N ILE A 8 -6.25 -9.87 2.63
CA ILE A 8 -5.17 -10.86 2.74
C ILE A 8 -4.96 -11.46 1.35
N TYR A 9 -3.71 -11.67 0.93
CA TYR A 9 -3.43 -12.36 -0.32
C TYR A 9 -3.44 -13.88 -0.11
N PRO A 10 -3.85 -14.69 -1.11
CA PRO A 10 -3.91 -16.14 -0.99
C PRO A 10 -2.59 -16.79 -0.54
N GLU A 11 -1.45 -16.21 -0.93
CA GLU A 11 -0.12 -16.68 -0.56
C GLU A 11 0.14 -16.56 0.95
N TRP A 12 -0.45 -15.55 1.61
CA TRP A 12 -0.36 -15.39 3.06
C TRP A 12 -1.30 -16.33 3.82
N GLU A 13 -2.43 -16.72 3.23
CA GLU A 13 -3.28 -17.79 3.78
C GLU A 13 -2.57 -19.13 3.71
N PHE A 14 -1.94 -19.44 2.58
CA PHE A 14 -1.11 -20.63 2.43
C PHE A 14 0.06 -20.62 3.42
N ALA A 15 0.82 -19.51 3.49
CA ALA A 15 1.93 -19.39 4.43
C ALA A 15 1.50 -19.58 5.89
N ALA A 16 0.32 -19.09 6.28
CA ALA A 16 -0.19 -19.26 7.65
C ALA A 16 -0.52 -20.72 7.99
N GLN A 17 -0.90 -21.53 7.00
CA GLN A 17 -1.11 -22.97 7.19
C GLN A 17 0.22 -23.74 7.33
N GLN A 18 1.28 -23.25 6.69
CA GLN A 18 2.60 -23.90 6.73
C GLN A 18 3.41 -23.51 7.97
N ASP A 19 3.41 -22.22 8.32
CA ASP A 19 4.16 -21.67 9.44
C ASP A 19 3.40 -20.48 10.06
N PRO A 20 2.52 -20.76 11.04
CA PRO A 20 1.76 -19.72 11.73
C PRO A 20 2.64 -18.72 12.49
N GLU A 21 3.78 -19.16 13.04
CA GLU A 21 4.66 -18.31 13.84
C GLU A 21 5.38 -17.29 12.96
N PHE A 22 5.88 -17.72 11.80
CA PHE A 22 6.49 -16.83 10.81
C PHE A 22 5.50 -15.75 10.35
N VAL A 23 4.27 -16.15 10.04
CA VAL A 23 3.24 -15.22 9.59
C VAL A 23 2.85 -14.23 10.70
N GLU A 24 2.80 -14.67 11.96
CA GLU A 24 2.53 -13.76 13.07
C GLU A 24 3.67 -12.76 13.30
N ALA A 25 4.93 -13.20 13.19
CA ALA A 25 6.08 -12.31 13.23
C ALA A 25 6.03 -11.26 12.11
N TYR A 26 5.69 -11.66 10.89
CA TYR A 26 5.50 -10.74 9.77
C TYR A 26 4.35 -9.75 10.02
N ASN A 27 3.24 -10.19 10.63
CA ASN A 27 2.13 -9.31 10.98
C ASN A 27 2.55 -8.21 11.93
N LYS A 28 3.28 -8.58 12.98
CA LYS A 28 3.82 -7.63 13.94
C LYS A 28 4.76 -6.63 13.28
N LEU A 29 5.65 -7.08 12.40
CA LEU A 29 6.53 -6.18 11.64
C LEU A 29 5.73 -5.21 10.77
N TYR A 30 4.72 -5.72 10.05
CA TYR A 30 3.86 -4.91 9.21
C TYR A 30 3.11 -3.85 10.02
N GLU A 31 2.53 -4.21 11.17
CA GLU A 31 1.80 -3.25 12.02
C GLU A 31 2.73 -2.17 12.57
N LEU A 32 3.94 -2.53 12.98
CA LEU A 32 4.94 -1.54 13.43
C LEU A 32 5.39 -0.60 12.30
N GLY A 33 5.51 -1.11 11.07
CA GLY A 33 6.00 -0.36 9.91
C GLY A 33 4.94 0.47 9.18
N LEU A 34 3.72 -0.06 9.03
CA LEU A 34 2.62 0.50 8.23
C LEU A 34 1.34 0.78 9.02
N GLY A 35 1.29 0.44 10.31
CA GLY A 35 0.27 0.93 11.24
C GLY A 35 0.56 2.35 11.71
N GLU A 36 -0.22 2.81 12.69
CA GLU A 36 -0.08 4.16 13.24
C GLU A 36 1.29 4.31 13.93
N GLY A 37 2.05 5.31 13.48
CA GLY A 37 3.36 5.61 14.05
C GLY A 37 3.28 6.59 15.21
N ARG A 38 4.37 6.67 16.00
CA ARG A 38 4.49 7.67 17.08
C ARG A 38 4.58 9.11 16.57
N HIS A 39 5.09 9.30 15.35
CA HIS A 39 5.38 10.62 14.76
C HIS A 39 4.91 10.75 13.30
N VAL A 40 4.57 9.63 12.66
CA VAL A 40 4.17 9.58 11.24
C VAL A 40 2.91 8.76 11.16
N SER A 41 1.83 9.37 10.69
CA SER A 41 0.52 8.74 10.61
C SER A 41 0.47 7.62 9.56
N VAL A 42 -0.55 6.75 9.65
CA VAL A 42 -0.82 5.74 8.61
C VAL A 42 -0.85 6.38 7.22
N LYS A 43 -1.54 7.51 7.04
CA LYS A 43 -1.67 8.20 5.75
C LYS A 43 -0.32 8.48 5.09
N VAL A 44 0.62 9.08 5.82
CA VAL A 44 1.94 9.41 5.29
C VAL A 44 2.76 8.14 5.03
N ARG A 45 2.66 7.13 5.89
CA ARG A 45 3.32 5.82 5.67
C ARG A 45 2.79 5.13 4.42
N GLU A 46 1.49 5.22 4.13
CA GLU A 46 0.91 4.68 2.90
C GLU A 46 1.39 5.43 1.67
N PHE A 47 1.55 6.77 1.70
CA PHE A 47 2.13 7.51 0.57
C PHE A 47 3.51 6.98 0.19
N VAL A 48 4.36 6.72 1.19
CA VAL A 48 5.69 6.11 0.97
C VAL A 48 5.55 4.70 0.42
N ALA A 49 4.66 3.88 0.99
CA ALA A 49 4.44 2.51 0.53
C ALA A 49 3.98 2.46 -0.95
N ILE A 50 3.04 3.33 -1.32
CA ILE A 50 2.51 3.48 -2.68
C ILE A 50 3.60 3.90 -3.65
N ALA A 51 4.41 4.91 -3.29
CA ALA A 51 5.54 5.35 -4.11
C ALA A 51 6.53 4.20 -4.37
N LEU A 52 6.89 3.45 -3.33
CA LEU A 52 7.82 2.32 -3.45
C LEU A 52 7.21 1.14 -4.23
N LEU A 53 5.92 0.86 -4.08
CA LEU A 53 5.19 -0.15 -4.85
C LEU A 53 5.15 0.21 -6.34
N ALA A 54 4.88 1.48 -6.64
CA ALA A 54 4.83 1.97 -8.00
C ALA A 54 6.22 1.88 -8.66
N PHE A 55 7.27 2.25 -7.92
CA PHE A 55 8.65 2.21 -8.40
C PHE A 55 9.15 0.79 -8.65
N ARG A 56 8.93 -0.14 -7.70
CA ARG A 56 9.39 -1.55 -7.84
C ARG A 56 8.66 -2.34 -8.93
N GLY A 57 7.59 -1.79 -9.47
CA GLY A 57 6.74 -2.48 -10.42
C GLY A 57 5.85 -3.55 -9.81
N ALA A 58 5.33 -3.29 -8.62
CA ALA A 58 4.39 -4.19 -7.96
C ALA A 58 3.11 -4.36 -8.78
N GLU A 59 2.43 -5.48 -8.53
CA GLU A 59 1.11 -5.76 -9.09
C GLU A 59 0.13 -4.64 -8.79
N LYS A 60 -0.74 -4.36 -9.76
CA LYS A 60 -1.70 -3.26 -9.67
C LYS A 60 -2.62 -3.42 -8.46
N SER A 61 -3.06 -4.65 -8.16
CA SER A 61 -3.90 -4.97 -7.01
C SER A 61 -3.24 -4.60 -5.68
N ALA A 62 -1.90 -4.67 -5.59
CA ALA A 62 -1.18 -4.23 -4.40
C ALA A 62 -1.20 -2.71 -4.24
N LEU A 63 -1.00 -1.98 -5.32
CA LEU A 63 -1.12 -0.52 -5.31
C LEU A 63 -2.53 -0.08 -4.89
N VAL A 64 -3.56 -0.68 -5.48
CA VAL A 64 -4.97 -0.39 -5.14
C VAL A 64 -5.24 -0.63 -3.67
N ALA A 65 -4.78 -1.76 -3.11
CA ALA A 65 -4.99 -2.10 -1.71
C ALA A 65 -4.35 -1.07 -0.74
N HIS A 66 -3.15 -0.58 -1.07
CA HIS A 66 -2.47 0.46 -0.28
C HIS A 66 -3.12 1.84 -0.45
N MET A 67 -3.56 2.22 -1.65
CA MET A 67 -4.33 3.46 -1.87
C MET A 67 -5.64 3.47 -1.10
N GLN A 68 -6.38 2.36 -1.07
CA GLN A 68 -7.59 2.24 -0.27
C GLN A 68 -7.31 2.34 1.24
N ARG A 69 -6.16 1.82 1.71
CA ARG A 69 -5.74 2.01 3.11
C ARG A 69 -5.41 3.47 3.41
N ALA A 70 -4.75 4.17 2.49
CA ALA A 70 -4.48 5.60 2.62
C ALA A 70 -5.79 6.40 2.74
N ILE A 71 -6.79 6.09 1.89
CA ILE A 71 -8.10 6.75 1.91
C ILE A 71 -8.83 6.49 3.24
N ARG A 72 -8.82 5.24 3.73
CA ARG A 72 -9.36 4.91 5.07
C ARG A 72 -8.66 5.68 6.20
N ALA A 73 -7.41 6.09 5.99
CA ALA A 73 -6.65 6.94 6.91
C ALA A 73 -6.79 8.46 6.63
N GLY A 74 -7.75 8.87 5.79
CA GLY A 74 -8.05 10.27 5.50
C GLY A 74 -7.24 10.89 4.35
N ALA A 75 -6.67 10.08 3.45
CA ALA A 75 -6.13 10.59 2.20
C ALA A 75 -7.25 10.89 1.18
N THR A 76 -7.03 11.90 0.33
CA THR A 76 -7.89 12.17 -0.83
C THR A 76 -7.25 11.62 -2.13
N ARG A 77 -8.05 11.51 -3.20
CA ARG A 77 -7.54 11.13 -4.52
C ARG A 77 -6.53 12.15 -5.06
N GLU A 78 -6.75 13.42 -4.77
CA GLU A 78 -5.89 14.52 -5.18
C GLU A 78 -4.52 14.41 -4.50
N GLU A 79 -4.47 14.12 -3.21
CA GLU A 79 -3.20 13.87 -2.51
C GLU A 79 -2.47 12.65 -3.07
N LEU A 80 -3.21 11.57 -3.38
CA LEU A 80 -2.63 10.39 -4.04
C LEU A 80 -2.06 10.74 -5.41
N PHE A 81 -2.77 11.57 -6.19
CA PHE A 81 -2.26 12.04 -7.48
C PHE A 81 -0.99 12.89 -7.32
N GLU A 82 -0.93 13.79 -6.34
CA GLU A 82 0.27 14.60 -6.06
C GLU A 82 1.48 13.75 -5.63
N VAL A 83 1.26 12.71 -4.82
CA VAL A 83 2.30 11.73 -4.46
C VAL A 83 2.82 11.03 -5.72
N LEU A 84 1.93 10.63 -6.62
CA LEU A 84 2.31 9.98 -7.87
C LEU A 84 3.03 10.94 -8.83
N ALA A 85 2.56 12.18 -8.96
CA ALA A 85 3.22 13.23 -9.72
C ALA A 85 4.64 13.47 -9.19
N THR A 86 4.81 13.49 -7.86
CA THR A 86 6.14 13.55 -7.23
C THR A 86 7.01 12.37 -7.66
N CYS A 87 6.45 11.15 -7.79
CA CYS A 87 7.19 9.97 -8.23
C CYS A 87 7.65 10.03 -9.69
N MET A 88 7.06 10.89 -10.55
CA MET A 88 7.52 11.09 -11.93
C MET A 88 8.99 11.53 -11.98
N VAL A 89 9.38 12.44 -11.08
CA VAL A 89 10.72 13.07 -11.10
C VAL A 89 11.83 12.07 -10.73
N PRO A 90 11.78 11.37 -9.58
CA PRO A 90 12.83 10.42 -9.20
C PRO A 90 12.61 9.00 -9.78
N GLY A 91 11.36 8.62 -10.10
CA GLY A 91 11.00 7.27 -10.53
C GLY A 91 10.70 7.13 -12.03
N GLY A 92 10.64 8.23 -12.77
CA GLY A 92 10.36 8.27 -14.21
C GLY A 92 8.91 7.93 -14.58
N ALA A 93 8.63 8.05 -15.88
CA ALA A 93 7.30 7.80 -16.46
C ALA A 93 6.71 6.42 -16.13
N PRO A 94 7.48 5.31 -16.08
CA PRO A 94 6.91 4.01 -15.72
C PRO A 94 6.32 3.97 -14.31
N THR A 95 6.96 4.63 -13.35
CA THR A 95 6.48 4.72 -11.96
C THR A 95 5.18 5.51 -11.89
N PHE A 96 5.15 6.68 -12.53
CA PHE A 96 3.96 7.53 -12.60
C PHE A 96 2.79 6.80 -13.28
N HIS A 97 3.00 6.25 -14.48
CA HIS A 97 1.94 5.57 -15.23
C HIS A 97 1.35 4.38 -14.46
N ARG A 98 2.20 3.59 -13.80
CA ARG A 98 1.72 2.46 -12.99
C ARG A 98 0.88 2.92 -11.81
N GLY A 99 1.35 3.94 -11.10
CA GLY A 99 0.61 4.52 -9.98
C GLY A 99 -0.74 5.10 -10.42
N VAL A 100 -0.76 5.91 -11.49
CA VAL A 100 -2.00 6.49 -12.00
C VAL A 100 -2.96 5.42 -12.49
N SER A 101 -2.46 4.38 -13.17
CA SER A 101 -3.29 3.25 -13.59
C SER A 101 -3.96 2.52 -12.42
N ALA A 102 -3.29 2.40 -11.27
CA ALA A 102 -3.90 1.87 -10.06
C ALA A 102 -4.91 2.85 -9.45
N LEU A 103 -4.61 4.15 -9.42
CA LEU A 103 -5.50 5.19 -8.89
C LEU A 103 -6.83 5.27 -9.66
N LEU A 104 -6.85 4.92 -10.95
CA LEU A 104 -8.09 4.81 -11.74
C LEU A 104 -9.04 3.71 -11.24
N GLU A 105 -8.51 2.66 -10.59
CA GLU A 105 -9.31 1.54 -10.07
C GLU A 105 -9.77 1.74 -8.62
N VAL A 106 -9.06 2.61 -7.88
CA VAL A 106 -9.57 3.17 -6.65
C VAL A 106 -10.79 4.02 -7.04
N ASP A 107 -11.95 3.82 -6.41
CA ASP A 107 -13.23 4.51 -6.71
C ASP A 107 -13.91 4.20 -8.06
N ALA A 108 -13.73 2.99 -8.60
CA ALA A 108 -14.63 2.45 -9.63
C ALA A 108 -15.96 1.88 -9.08
N LYS A 109 -16.18 1.88 -7.75
CA LYS A 109 -17.46 1.59 -7.06
C LYS A 109 -17.50 2.23 -5.67
#